data_AF-A0A4P8PV89-F1
#
_entry.id   AF-A0A4P8PV89-F1
#
_cell.length_a   1.000
_cell.length_b   1.000
_cell.length_c   1.000
_cell.angle_alpha   90.00
_cell.angle_beta   90.00
_cell.angle_gamma   90.00
#
_symmetry.space_group_name_H-M   'P 1'
#
loop_
_entity.id
_entity.type
_entity.pdbx_description
1 polymer ?
#
loop_
_entity_poly.entity_id
_entity_poly.type
_entity_poly.pdbx_seq_one_letter_code
_entity_poly.pdbx_strand_id
1 'polypeptide(L)'
;MITRTTVDSWLRPGTPPQPDPPPDARERRALWFEITIVLLVTFGLNGVYSALSLLESVLQPGGLSEQAVALNPSRSTQSFIDLARQLLGVVKLAAWAALGLYLLWRSGLGPRRIGLGARQVRDGTLAGVGLAALIGLPGLVFYLAAVALDMNLTVMPSTIDDHWWRLPVLVLWAIANSAAEEILVVAYLISRLRRLGWSENSSLLASALLRGSYHLYQGLGGGLGNILMGLIFGRYWQRTGKLWPLVIAHALIDAVAFVGYALLRGHLSWLP
;
A
#
# COMPACT_ATOMS: atom_id res chain seq x y z
N MET A 1 11.88 20.68 22.21
CA MET A 1 12.63 19.63 22.93
C MET A 1 11.76 18.38 22.98
N ILE A 2 12.10 17.35 22.21
CA ILE A 2 11.45 16.03 22.28
C ILE A 2 12.11 15.31 23.47
N THR A 3 11.34 14.97 24.51
CA THR A 3 11.87 14.28 25.69
C THR A 3 12.25 12.84 25.34
N ARG A 4 13.24 12.25 26.04
CA ARG A 4 13.67 10.85 25.80
C ARG A 4 12.51 9.85 25.86
N THR A 5 11.55 10.08 26.76
CA THR A 5 10.29 9.32 26.88
C THR A 5 9.41 9.39 25.63
N THR A 6 9.39 10.52 24.92
CA THR A 6 8.66 10.64 23.65
C THR A 6 9.36 9.86 22.52
N VAL A 7 10.68 9.89 22.41
CA VAL A 7 11.42 9.10 21.41
C VAL A 7 11.24 7.59 21.65
N ASP A 8 11.42 7.14 22.90
CA ASP A 8 11.27 5.73 23.25
C ASP A 8 9.87 5.21 22.93
N SER A 9 8.84 6.02 23.18
CA SER A 9 7.46 5.66 22.84
C SER A 9 7.21 5.51 21.35
N TRP A 10 7.97 6.19 20.49
CA TRP A 10 7.94 6.01 19.04
C TRP A 10 8.77 4.82 18.59
N LEU A 11 9.92 4.52 19.19
CA LEU A 11 10.78 3.40 18.79
C LEU A 11 10.31 2.04 19.30
N ARG A 12 9.70 2.01 20.49
CA ARG A 12 9.21 0.82 21.19
C ARG A 12 7.82 1.11 21.74
N PRO A 13 6.80 1.27 20.89
CA PRO A 13 5.44 1.44 21.35
C PRO A 13 5.00 0.21 22.16
N GLY A 14 4.29 0.45 23.27
CA GLY A 14 3.66 -0.63 24.02
C GLY A 14 2.54 -1.28 23.20
N THR A 15 2.40 -2.59 23.33
CA THR A 15 1.29 -3.33 22.71
C THR A 15 -0.04 -2.81 23.27
N PRO A 16 -1.01 -2.40 22.43
CA PRO A 16 -2.34 -2.02 22.91
C PRO A 16 -3.00 -3.17 23.68
N PRO A 17 -3.81 -2.88 24.72
CA PRO A 17 -4.55 -3.91 25.44
C PRO A 17 -5.38 -4.76 24.47
N GLN A 18 -5.17 -6.08 24.52
CA GLN A 18 -5.97 -7.03 23.74
C GLN A 18 -7.31 -7.28 24.44
N PRO A 19 -8.42 -7.32 23.69
CA PRO A 19 -9.74 -7.53 24.27
C PRO A 19 -9.94 -8.96 24.81
N ASP A 20 -9.23 -9.95 24.25
CA ASP A 20 -9.36 -11.35 24.66
C ASP A 20 -8.02 -11.93 25.12
N PRO A 21 -8.03 -13.02 25.92
CA PRO A 21 -6.81 -13.67 26.39
C PRO A 21 -5.92 -14.15 25.24
N PRO A 22 -4.65 -14.46 25.52
CA PRO A 22 -3.76 -15.07 24.54
C PRO A 22 -4.41 -16.30 23.89
N PRO A 23 -4.28 -16.46 22.56
CA PRO A 23 -4.92 -17.56 21.85
C PRO A 23 -4.37 -18.92 22.28
N ASP A 24 -5.26 -19.91 22.41
CA ASP A 24 -4.87 -21.29 22.62
C ASP A 24 -4.20 -21.90 21.36
N ALA A 25 -3.71 -23.14 21.45
CA ALA A 25 -3.01 -23.77 20.33
C ALA A 25 -3.88 -23.91 19.06
N ARG A 26 -5.19 -24.13 19.22
CA ARG A 26 -6.14 -24.29 18.10
C ARG A 26 -6.41 -22.95 17.43
N GLU A 27 -6.64 -21.90 18.23
CA GLU A 27 -6.84 -20.54 17.74
C GLU A 27 -5.58 -20.00 17.04
N ARG A 28 -4.38 -20.24 17.60
CA ARG A 28 -3.12 -19.88 16.92
C ARG A 28 -2.99 -20.53 15.55
N ARG A 29 -3.34 -21.81 15.43
CA ARG A 29 -3.31 -22.51 14.14
C ARG A 29 -4.34 -21.93 13.16
N ALA A 30 -5.55 -21.64 13.63
CA ALA A 30 -6.58 -21.00 12.81
C ALA A 30 -6.16 -19.61 12.31
N LEU A 31 -5.51 -18.81 13.16
CA LEU A 31 -4.98 -17.49 12.78
C LEU A 31 -3.90 -17.60 11.71
N TRP A 32 -2.98 -18.55 11.80
CA TRP A 32 -1.99 -18.77 10.74
C TRP A 32 -2.64 -19.16 9.40
N PHE A 33 -3.68 -20.00 9.43
CA PHE A 33 -4.46 -20.31 8.23
C PHE A 33 -5.18 -19.09 7.67
N GLU A 34 -5.83 -18.29 8.53
CA GLU A 34 -6.51 -17.05 8.13
C GLU A 34 -5.53 -16.09 7.46
N ILE A 35 -4.38 -15.80 8.08
CA ILE A 35 -3.33 -14.95 7.52
C ILE A 35 -2.86 -15.50 6.17
N THR A 36 -2.54 -16.80 6.11
CA THR A 36 -2.01 -17.42 4.88
C THR A 36 -3.02 -17.31 3.74
N ILE A 37 -4.28 -17.67 3.97
CA ILE A 37 -5.33 -17.60 2.94
C ILE A 37 -5.54 -16.15 2.50
N VAL A 38 -5.66 -15.21 3.43
CA VAL A 38 -5.86 -13.79 3.10
C VAL A 38 -4.69 -13.26 2.28
N LEU A 39 -3.44 -13.56 2.67
CA LEU A 39 -2.28 -13.14 1.91
C LEU A 39 -2.23 -13.79 0.52
N LEU A 40 -2.50 -15.09 0.41
CA LEU A 40 -2.50 -15.77 -0.90
C LEU A 40 -3.56 -15.21 -1.85
N VAL A 41 -4.76 -14.89 -1.34
CA VAL A 41 -5.86 -14.34 -2.15
C VAL A 41 -5.63 -12.87 -2.53
N THR A 42 -4.82 -12.14 -1.76
CA THR A 42 -4.61 -10.69 -1.92
C THR A 42 -3.20 -10.34 -2.39
N PHE A 43 -2.31 -9.94 -1.49
CA PHE A 43 -1.00 -9.36 -1.80
C PHE A 43 0.18 -10.34 -1.71
N GLY A 44 0.05 -11.43 -0.94
CA GLY A 44 1.13 -12.38 -0.68
C GLY A 44 1.64 -13.09 -1.93
N LEU A 45 0.74 -13.58 -2.80
CA LEU A 45 1.15 -14.15 -4.09
C LEU A 45 1.76 -13.10 -5.01
N ASN A 46 1.26 -11.85 -4.98
CA ASN A 46 1.81 -10.76 -5.79
C ASN A 46 3.27 -10.47 -5.42
N GLY A 47 3.70 -10.70 -4.18
CA GLY A 47 5.10 -10.60 -3.78
C GLY A 47 6.00 -11.60 -4.50
N VAL A 48 5.55 -12.86 -4.60
CA VAL A 48 6.29 -13.91 -5.33
C VAL A 48 6.33 -13.59 -6.83
N TYR A 49 5.19 -13.22 -7.42
CA TYR A 49 5.13 -12.80 -8.82
C TYR A 49 6.05 -11.60 -9.08
N SER A 50 6.06 -10.61 -8.20
CA SER A 50 6.88 -9.41 -8.34
C SER A 50 8.37 -9.71 -8.28
N ALA A 51 8.79 -10.63 -7.42
CA ALA A 51 10.18 -11.07 -7.34
C ALA A 51 10.60 -11.81 -8.62
N LEU A 52 9.74 -12.66 -9.17
CA LEU A 52 9.98 -13.34 -10.44
C LEU A 52 10.04 -12.35 -11.61
N SER A 53 9.10 -11.41 -11.69
CA SER A 53 9.10 -10.36 -12.72
C SER A 53 10.37 -9.51 -12.66
N LEU A 54 10.84 -9.14 -11.47
CA LEU A 54 12.12 -8.44 -11.33
C LEU A 54 13.29 -9.28 -11.81
N LEU A 55 13.34 -10.56 -11.45
CA LEU A 55 14.39 -11.46 -11.90
C LEU A 55 14.40 -11.60 -13.43
N GLU A 56 13.22 -11.75 -14.03
CA GLU A 56 13.07 -11.76 -15.49
C GLU A 56 13.60 -10.46 -16.12
N SER A 57 13.22 -9.29 -15.59
CA SER A 57 13.72 -8.00 -16.07
C SER A 57 15.22 -7.84 -15.93
N VAL A 58 15.83 -8.32 -14.84
CA VAL A 58 17.29 -8.28 -14.63
C VAL A 58 18.03 -9.20 -15.62
N LEU A 59 17.41 -10.31 -16.03
CA LEU A 59 17.99 -11.26 -16.97
C LEU A 59 17.79 -10.88 -18.44
N GLN A 60 16.89 -9.94 -18.75
CA GLN A 60 16.70 -9.44 -20.11
C GLN A 60 17.87 -8.56 -20.55
N PRO A 61 18.25 -8.57 -21.85
CA PRO A 61 19.23 -7.64 -22.38
C PRO A 61 18.76 -6.18 -22.24
N GLY A 62 19.67 -5.30 -21.79
CA GLY A 62 19.38 -3.88 -21.55
C GLY A 62 19.39 -3.53 -20.06
N GLY A 63 19.30 -2.25 -19.75
CA GLY A 63 19.16 -1.78 -18.36
C GLY A 63 17.74 -1.99 -17.83
N LEU A 64 17.56 -2.01 -16.51
CA LEU A 64 16.20 -1.97 -15.92
C LEU A 64 15.47 -0.69 -16.32
N SER A 65 16.17 0.44 -16.32
CA SER A 65 15.62 1.76 -16.65
C SER A 65 15.12 1.88 -18.09
N GLU A 66 15.64 1.04 -18.99
CA GLU A 66 15.22 0.96 -20.40
C GLU A 66 13.93 0.16 -20.59
N GLN A 67 13.53 -0.62 -19.58
CA GLN A 67 12.29 -1.38 -19.55
C GLN A 67 11.19 -0.58 -18.85
N ALA A 68 9.93 -0.92 -19.12
CA ALA A 68 8.79 -0.22 -18.55
C ALA A 68 7.72 -1.15 -17.98
N VAL A 69 7.05 -0.68 -16.93
CA VAL A 69 5.90 -1.37 -16.34
C VAL A 69 4.74 -0.40 -16.10
N ALA A 70 3.54 -0.81 -16.52
CA ALA A 70 2.34 -0.01 -16.36
C ALA A 70 1.57 -0.38 -15.09
N LEU A 71 1.19 0.63 -14.28
CA LEU A 71 0.37 0.42 -13.08
C LEU A 71 -1.12 0.25 -13.43
N ASN A 72 -1.62 1.15 -14.28
CA ASN A 72 -3.00 1.14 -14.75
C ASN A 72 -3.02 1.00 -16.28
N PRO A 73 -2.78 -0.22 -16.82
CA PRO A 73 -2.80 -0.43 -18.26
C PRO A 73 -4.22 -0.43 -18.82
N SER A 74 -4.36 0.02 -20.07
CA SER A 74 -5.56 -0.30 -20.87
C SER A 74 -5.70 -1.81 -21.02
N ARG A 75 -6.92 -2.32 -20.85
CA ARG A 75 -7.26 -3.75 -20.87
C ARG A 75 -8.10 -4.11 -22.09
N SER A 76 -8.51 -3.15 -22.89
CA SER A 76 -9.36 -3.35 -24.07
C SER A 76 -9.22 -2.17 -25.01
N THR A 77 -9.18 -2.44 -26.31
CA THR A 77 -9.25 -1.39 -27.34
C THR A 77 -10.66 -0.79 -27.46
N GLN A 78 -11.68 -1.44 -26.91
CA GLN A 78 -13.06 -0.96 -26.87
C GLN A 78 -13.33 -0.18 -25.59
N SER A 79 -13.58 1.13 -25.70
CA SER A 79 -13.64 2.07 -24.57
C SER A 79 -14.58 1.64 -23.43
N PHE A 80 -15.83 1.28 -23.72
CA PHE A 80 -16.78 0.86 -22.68
C PHE A 80 -16.42 -0.49 -22.04
N ILE A 81 -15.81 -1.40 -22.81
CA ILE A 81 -15.32 -2.67 -22.26
C ILE A 81 -14.11 -2.41 -21.37
N ASP A 82 -13.24 -1.47 -21.74
CA ASP A 82 -12.10 -1.09 -20.89
C ASP A 82 -12.57 -0.48 -19.57
N LEU A 83 -13.47 0.50 -19.63
CA LEU A 83 -14.11 1.09 -18.44
C LEU A 83 -14.69 -0.01 -17.52
N ALA A 84 -15.44 -0.96 -18.07
CA ALA A 84 -16.00 -2.06 -17.29
C ALA A 84 -14.89 -2.92 -16.63
N ARG A 85 -13.83 -3.26 -17.37
CA ARG A 85 -12.69 -4.02 -16.84
C ARG A 85 -11.90 -3.26 -15.77
N GLN A 86 -11.79 -1.93 -15.89
CA GLN A 86 -11.16 -1.11 -14.86
C GLN A 86 -12.02 -1.08 -13.59
N LEU A 87 -13.33 -0.83 -13.72
CA LEU A 87 -14.26 -0.83 -12.59
C LEU A 87 -14.31 -2.19 -11.88
N LEU A 88 -14.23 -3.31 -12.61
CA LEU A 88 -14.10 -4.63 -11.99
C LEU A 88 -12.80 -4.77 -11.17
N GLY A 89 -11.70 -4.16 -11.62
CA GLY A 89 -10.46 -4.09 -10.86
C GLY A 89 -10.61 -3.27 -9.56
N VAL A 90 -11.27 -2.12 -9.64
CA VAL A 90 -11.61 -1.29 -8.47
C VAL A 90 -12.49 -2.07 -7.48
N VAL A 91 -13.53 -2.74 -7.97
CA VAL A 91 -14.42 -3.58 -7.14
C VAL A 91 -13.64 -4.72 -6.48
N LYS A 92 -12.70 -5.35 -7.18
CA LYS A 92 -11.83 -6.40 -6.61
C LYS A 92 -11.02 -5.87 -5.42
N LEU A 93 -10.38 -4.70 -5.56
CA LEU A 93 -9.62 -4.09 -4.47
C LEU A 93 -10.53 -3.66 -3.31
N ALA A 94 -11.70 -3.09 -3.60
CA ALA A 94 -12.69 -2.77 -2.58
C ALA A 94 -13.17 -4.02 -1.83
N ALA A 95 -13.31 -5.16 -2.52
CA ALA A 95 -13.65 -6.44 -1.89
C ALA A 95 -12.53 -6.95 -0.98
N TRP A 96 -11.26 -6.79 -1.37
CA TRP A 96 -10.11 -7.10 -0.51
C TRP A 96 -10.09 -6.25 0.76
N ALA A 97 -10.30 -4.94 0.62
CA ALA A 97 -10.45 -4.02 1.76
C ALA A 97 -11.61 -4.44 2.68
N ALA A 98 -12.77 -4.76 2.10
CA ALA A 98 -13.95 -5.20 2.83
C ALA A 98 -13.72 -6.53 3.57
N LEU A 99 -13.00 -7.48 2.97
CA LEU A 99 -12.62 -8.75 3.61
C LEU A 99 -11.76 -8.51 4.85
N GLY A 100 -10.69 -7.71 4.73
CA GLY A 100 -9.84 -7.37 5.87
C GLY A 100 -10.62 -6.67 6.99
N LEU A 101 -11.50 -5.73 6.63
CA LEU A 101 -12.35 -5.02 7.57
C LEU A 101 -13.36 -5.94 8.27
N TYR A 102 -13.97 -6.87 7.51
CA TYR A 102 -14.91 -7.85 8.04
C TYR A 102 -14.23 -8.77 9.07
N LEU A 103 -13.04 -9.29 8.76
CA LEU A 103 -12.28 -10.15 9.68
C LEU A 103 -11.85 -9.39 10.93
N LEU A 104 -11.41 -8.15 10.79
CA LEU A 104 -11.10 -7.26 11.93
C LEU A 104 -12.33 -7.03 12.81
N TRP A 105 -13.47 -6.67 12.20
CA TRP A 105 -14.73 -6.48 12.91
C TRP A 105 -15.18 -7.75 13.63
N ARG A 106 -15.11 -8.91 12.98
CA ARG A 106 -15.50 -10.20 13.56
C ARG A 106 -14.66 -10.57 14.79
N SER A 107 -13.40 -10.13 14.82
CA SER A 107 -12.47 -10.27 15.95
C SER A 107 -12.54 -9.13 16.99
N GLY A 108 -13.59 -8.28 16.97
CA GLY A 108 -13.76 -7.20 17.95
C GLY A 108 -12.98 -5.91 17.65
N LEU A 109 -12.24 -5.85 16.53
CA LEU A 109 -11.55 -4.67 16.03
C LEU A 109 -12.38 -3.97 14.94
N GLY A 110 -13.55 -3.46 15.33
CA GLY A 110 -14.43 -2.75 14.38
C GLY A 110 -13.79 -1.49 13.77
N PRO A 111 -14.38 -0.93 12.68
CA PRO A 111 -13.79 0.18 11.92
C PRO A 111 -13.35 1.38 12.78
N ARG A 112 -14.13 1.76 13.79
CA ARG A 112 -13.78 2.87 14.69
C ARG A 112 -12.52 2.60 15.52
N ARG A 113 -12.26 1.34 15.92
CA ARG A 113 -11.10 0.96 16.75
C ARG A 113 -9.79 1.00 15.98
N ILE A 114 -9.85 0.77 14.67
CA ILE A 114 -8.68 0.91 13.79
C ILE A 114 -8.57 2.32 13.19
N GLY A 115 -9.47 3.24 13.56
CA GLY A 115 -9.41 4.63 13.13
C GLY A 115 -10.08 4.94 11.78
N LEU A 116 -11.03 4.11 11.35
CA LEU A 116 -11.87 4.29 10.15
C LEU A 116 -13.30 4.82 10.45
N GLY A 117 -13.53 5.47 11.60
CA GLY A 117 -14.84 6.08 11.85
C GLY A 117 -15.07 7.36 11.03
N ALA A 118 -16.34 7.70 10.76
CA ALA A 118 -16.69 8.85 9.91
C ALA A 118 -16.19 10.20 10.45
N ARG A 119 -16.22 10.42 11.77
CA ARG A 119 -15.68 11.64 12.40
C ARG A 119 -14.15 11.71 12.24
N GLN A 120 -13.48 10.56 12.29
CA GLN A 120 -12.04 10.45 12.15
C GLN A 120 -11.53 10.76 10.74
N VAL A 121 -12.40 10.77 9.70
CA VAL A 121 -12.01 11.22 8.36
C VAL A 121 -11.53 12.67 8.43
N ARG A 122 -12.38 13.57 8.93
CA ARG A 122 -12.10 15.00 9.02
C ARG A 122 -10.86 15.28 9.85
N ASP A 123 -10.76 14.61 11.00
CA ASP A 123 -9.64 14.78 11.93
C ASP A 123 -8.33 14.18 11.37
N GLY A 124 -8.44 13.29 10.38
CA GLY A 124 -7.32 12.62 9.72
C GLY A 124 -6.85 13.29 8.43
N THR A 125 -7.68 14.11 7.78
CA THR A 125 -7.37 14.69 6.46
C THR A 125 -6.08 15.51 6.44
N LEU A 126 -5.91 16.45 7.38
CA LEU A 126 -4.71 17.30 7.41
C LEU A 126 -3.44 16.47 7.64
N ALA A 127 -3.51 15.49 8.54
CA ALA A 127 -2.40 14.57 8.76
C ALA A 127 -2.11 13.71 7.52
N GLY A 128 -3.15 13.27 6.81
CA GLY A 128 -3.00 12.50 5.57
C GLY A 128 -2.36 13.33 4.45
N VAL A 129 -2.76 14.58 4.27
CA VAL A 129 -2.11 15.50 3.31
C VAL A 129 -0.64 15.73 3.69
N GLY A 130 -0.36 15.97 4.98
CA GLY A 130 1.02 16.12 5.47
C GLY A 130 1.87 14.87 5.23
N LEU A 131 1.32 13.67 5.49
CA LEU A 131 1.98 12.40 5.20
C LEU A 131 2.18 12.18 3.70
N ALA A 132 1.22 12.57 2.85
CA ALA A 132 1.35 12.50 1.40
C ALA A 132 2.52 13.35 0.91
N ALA A 133 2.64 14.59 1.39
CA ALA A 133 3.78 15.45 1.05
C ALA A 133 5.11 14.90 1.59
N LEU A 134 5.11 14.42 2.84
CA LEU A 134 6.30 13.86 3.50
C LEU A 134 6.87 12.64 2.77
N ILE A 135 6.02 11.83 2.14
CA ILE A 135 6.44 10.60 1.48
C ILE A 135 6.51 10.78 -0.03
N GLY A 136 5.50 11.39 -0.64
CA GLY A 136 5.39 11.55 -2.09
C GLY A 136 6.46 12.45 -2.69
N LEU A 137 6.80 13.58 -2.06
CA LEU A 137 7.83 14.49 -2.57
C LEU A 137 9.23 13.86 -2.58
N PRO A 138 9.78 13.37 -1.44
CA PRO A 138 11.06 12.67 -1.47
C PRO A 138 10.96 11.33 -2.19
N GLY A 139 9.79 10.69 -2.23
CA GLY A 139 9.53 9.47 -2.98
C GLY A 139 9.70 9.65 -4.48
N LEU A 140 9.25 10.78 -5.03
CA LEU A 140 9.47 11.14 -6.44
C LEU A 140 10.98 11.32 -6.72
N VAL A 141 11.69 12.04 -5.86
CA VAL A 141 13.15 12.21 -5.99
C VAL A 141 13.86 10.86 -5.91
N PHE A 142 13.46 10.01 -4.97
CA PHE A 142 14.00 8.67 -4.80
C PHE A 142 13.73 7.77 -6.01
N TYR A 143 12.52 7.82 -6.59
CA TYR A 143 12.19 7.12 -7.83
C TYR A 143 13.07 7.56 -8.99
N LEU A 144 13.21 8.86 -9.21
CA LEU A 144 14.05 9.40 -10.29
C LEU A 144 15.53 9.00 -10.11
N ALA A 145 16.03 9.01 -8.87
CA ALA A 145 17.36 8.53 -8.56
C ALA A 145 17.50 7.01 -8.81
N ALA A 146 16.51 6.20 -8.45
CA ALA A 146 16.54 4.76 -8.69
C ALA A 146 16.52 4.43 -10.19
N VAL A 147 15.77 5.17 -11.01
CA VAL A 147 15.80 5.05 -12.47
C VAL A 147 17.16 5.47 -13.03
N ALA A 148 17.71 6.60 -12.56
CA ALA A 148 19.02 7.08 -13.00
C ALA A 148 20.19 6.14 -12.63
N LEU A 149 20.01 5.32 -11.58
CA LEU A 149 20.97 4.31 -11.13
C LEU A 149 20.71 2.92 -11.73
N ASP A 150 19.79 2.80 -12.68
CA ASP A 150 19.38 1.52 -13.29
C ASP A 150 18.87 0.48 -12.27
N MET A 151 18.34 0.93 -11.14
CA MET A 151 17.77 0.07 -10.09
C MET A 151 16.26 -0.14 -10.26
N ASN A 152 15.62 0.66 -11.12
CA ASN A 152 14.19 0.67 -11.35
C ASN A 152 13.84 0.60 -12.83
N LEU A 153 12.72 -0.07 -13.11
CA LEU A 153 12.04 0.09 -14.38
C LEU A 153 11.41 1.47 -14.46
N THR A 154 11.22 1.94 -15.69
CA THR A 154 10.37 3.08 -15.97
C THR A 154 8.92 2.72 -15.63
N VAL A 155 8.39 3.30 -14.55
CA VAL A 155 6.99 3.10 -14.16
C VAL A 155 6.12 4.04 -14.98
N MET A 156 5.13 3.48 -15.67
CA MET A 156 4.07 4.22 -16.36
C MET A 156 2.80 4.19 -15.49
N PRO A 157 2.49 5.28 -14.75
CA PRO A 157 1.34 5.33 -13.85
C PRO A 157 -0.01 4.99 -14.52
N SER A 158 -0.17 5.32 -15.80
CA SER A 158 -1.30 4.88 -16.60
C SER A 158 -0.93 4.80 -18.08
N THR A 159 -1.46 3.78 -18.76
CA THR A 159 -1.47 3.70 -20.24
C THR A 159 -2.90 3.57 -20.78
N ILE A 160 -3.88 4.07 -20.01
CA ILE A 160 -5.26 4.20 -20.47
C ILE A 160 -5.32 5.38 -21.44
N ASP A 161 -5.96 5.16 -22.59
CA ASP A 161 -6.15 6.16 -23.64
C ASP A 161 -7.04 7.32 -23.18
N ASP A 162 -7.02 8.43 -23.93
CA ASP A 162 -7.76 9.62 -23.55
C ASP A 162 -9.28 9.43 -23.67
N HIS A 163 -9.90 9.19 -22.52
CA HIS A 163 -11.33 9.03 -22.35
C HIS A 163 -11.84 9.94 -21.25
N TRP A 164 -13.09 10.40 -21.35
CA TRP A 164 -13.73 11.22 -20.32
C TRP A 164 -13.72 10.55 -18.93
N TRP A 165 -13.76 9.21 -18.89
CA TRP A 165 -13.77 8.42 -17.67
C TRP A 165 -12.36 8.07 -17.14
N ARG A 166 -11.29 8.36 -17.88
CA ARG A 166 -9.90 8.02 -17.50
C ARG A 166 -9.54 8.58 -16.13
N LEU A 167 -9.69 9.90 -15.94
CA LEU A 167 -9.32 10.54 -14.68
C LEU A 167 -10.21 10.08 -13.50
N PRO A 168 -11.55 10.03 -13.62
CA PRO A 168 -12.40 9.45 -12.58
C PRO A 168 -11.98 8.03 -12.15
N VAL A 169 -11.69 7.15 -13.11
CA VAL A 169 -11.28 5.77 -12.84
C VAL A 169 -9.91 5.69 -12.18
N LEU A 170 -8.94 6.53 -12.57
CA LEU A 170 -7.63 6.58 -11.91
C LEU A 170 -7.75 7.02 -10.44
N VAL A 171 -8.62 7.98 -10.14
CA VAL A 171 -8.91 8.36 -8.75
C VAL A 171 -9.57 7.22 -7.98
N LEU A 172 -10.49 6.47 -8.60
CA LEU A 172 -11.10 5.29 -7.98
C LEU A 172 -10.07 4.18 -7.72
N TRP A 173 -9.13 3.95 -8.63
CA TRP A 173 -8.01 3.03 -8.42
C TRP A 173 -7.16 3.45 -7.22
N ALA A 174 -6.76 4.73 -7.14
CA ALA A 174 -5.98 5.25 -6.03
C ALA A 174 -6.68 5.05 -4.67
N ILE A 175 -7.99 5.32 -4.60
CA ILE A 175 -8.79 5.12 -3.38
C ILE A 175 -8.94 3.63 -3.04
N ALA A 176 -9.24 2.78 -4.02
CA ALA A 176 -9.42 1.36 -3.76
C ALA A 176 -8.11 0.65 -3.39
N ASN A 177 -7.00 1.03 -4.04
CA ASN A 177 -5.67 0.49 -3.75
C ASN A 177 -5.22 0.87 -2.34
N SER A 178 -5.26 2.16 -2.02
CA SER A 178 -4.95 2.64 -0.68
C SER A 178 -5.81 1.98 0.40
N ALA A 179 -7.12 1.86 0.20
CA ALA A 179 -7.98 1.18 1.16
C ALA A 179 -7.59 -0.29 1.34
N ALA A 180 -7.36 -1.03 0.26
CA ALA A 180 -6.98 -2.44 0.31
C ALA A 180 -5.65 -2.63 1.05
N GLU A 181 -4.63 -1.87 0.68
CA GLU A 181 -3.31 -1.98 1.29
C GLU A 181 -3.29 -1.55 2.75
N GLU A 182 -3.83 -0.38 3.09
CA GLU A 182 -3.77 0.10 4.48
C GLU A 182 -4.65 -0.75 5.41
N ILE A 183 -5.78 -1.29 4.93
CA ILE A 183 -6.61 -2.18 5.76
C ILE A 183 -5.96 -3.55 5.90
N LEU A 184 -5.46 -4.18 4.83
CA LEU A 184 -4.94 -5.54 4.89
C LEU A 184 -3.51 -5.60 5.42
N VAL A 185 -2.62 -4.79 4.86
CA VAL A 185 -1.18 -4.87 5.10
C VAL A 185 -0.81 -4.17 6.40
N VAL A 186 -1.48 -3.06 6.74
CA VAL A 186 -1.22 -2.36 8.01
C VAL A 186 -2.18 -2.85 9.10
N ALA A 187 -3.47 -2.52 9.03
CA ALA A 187 -4.36 -2.75 10.17
C ALA A 187 -4.59 -4.24 10.47
N TYR A 188 -4.92 -5.05 9.45
CA TYR A 188 -5.21 -6.47 9.62
C TYR A 188 -3.94 -7.26 9.98
N LEU A 189 -2.90 -7.23 9.15
CA LEU A 189 -1.72 -8.07 9.34
C LEU A 189 -1.01 -7.76 10.67
N ILE A 190 -0.79 -6.49 10.99
CA ILE A 190 -0.15 -6.12 12.27
C ILE A 190 -1.03 -6.58 13.45
N SER A 191 -2.34 -6.41 13.38
CA SER A 191 -3.25 -6.88 14.44
C SER A 191 -3.22 -8.40 14.60
N ARG A 192 -3.14 -9.14 13.51
CA ARG A 192 -3.09 -10.61 13.54
C ARG A 192 -1.77 -11.15 14.05
N LEU A 193 -0.65 -10.58 13.62
CA LEU A 193 0.67 -10.94 14.15
C LEU A 193 0.76 -10.62 15.65
N ARG A 194 0.21 -9.49 16.08
CA ARG A 194 0.10 -9.12 17.49
C ARG A 194 -0.73 -10.14 18.28
N ARG A 195 -1.87 -10.60 17.75
CA ARG A 195 -2.68 -11.68 18.36
C ARG A 195 -1.89 -12.98 18.50
N LEU A 196 -0.99 -13.27 17.55
CA LEU A 196 -0.07 -14.41 17.59
C LEU A 196 1.11 -14.23 18.57
N GLY A 197 1.19 -13.09 19.28
CA GLY A 197 2.23 -12.79 20.27
C GLY A 197 3.46 -12.08 19.70
N TRP A 198 3.41 -11.60 18.45
CA TRP A 198 4.51 -10.83 17.87
C TRP A 198 4.59 -9.45 18.53
N SER A 199 5.82 -8.95 18.69
CA SER A 199 6.05 -7.57 19.15
C SER A 199 5.55 -6.55 18.12
N GLU A 200 5.37 -5.29 18.55
CA GLU A 200 5.04 -4.19 17.62
C GLU A 200 6.09 -4.06 16.51
N ASN A 201 7.39 -4.15 16.84
CA ASN A 201 8.44 -3.93 15.85
C ASN A 201 8.58 -5.10 14.87
N SER A 202 8.43 -6.35 15.32
CA SER A 202 8.45 -7.50 14.41
C SER A 202 7.22 -7.53 13.51
N SER A 203 6.04 -7.17 14.03
CA SER A 203 4.81 -7.08 13.22
C SER A 203 4.91 -5.97 12.18
N LEU A 204 5.46 -4.80 12.55
CA LEU A 204 5.71 -3.69 11.64
C LEU A 204 6.68 -4.08 10.53
N LEU A 205 7.80 -4.72 10.89
CA LEU A 205 8.79 -5.15 9.92
C LEU A 205 8.21 -6.16 8.92
N ALA A 206 7.46 -7.16 9.39
CA ALA A 206 6.81 -8.13 8.52
C ALA A 206 5.80 -7.47 7.57
N SER A 207 5.01 -6.52 8.07
CA SER A 207 4.08 -5.72 7.26
C SER A 207 4.80 -4.89 6.19
N ALA A 208 5.87 -4.20 6.55
CA ALA A 208 6.65 -3.39 5.61
C ALA A 208 7.39 -4.23 4.56
N LEU A 209 7.92 -5.40 4.95
CA LEU A 209 8.56 -6.33 4.02
C LEU A 209 7.55 -6.95 3.06
N LEU A 210 6.36 -7.32 3.54
CA LEU A 210 5.26 -7.73 2.65
C LEU A 210 4.96 -6.63 1.64
N ARG A 211 4.80 -5.38 2.10
CA ARG A 211 4.59 -4.22 1.21
C ARG A 211 5.67 -4.11 0.14
N GLY A 212 6.93 -4.06 0.54
CA GLY A 212 8.04 -4.02 -0.41
C GLY A 212 8.03 -5.17 -1.41
N SER A 213 7.69 -6.38 -0.97
CA SER A 213 7.75 -7.58 -1.81
C SER A 213 6.82 -7.49 -3.03
N TYR A 214 5.57 -7.03 -2.87
CA TYR A 214 4.64 -6.92 -3.99
C TYR A 214 4.84 -5.67 -4.87
N HIS A 215 5.89 -4.89 -4.60
CA HIS A 215 6.34 -3.78 -5.44
C HIS A 215 7.69 -4.02 -6.13
N LEU A 216 8.31 -5.19 -5.94
CA LEU A 216 9.58 -5.52 -6.58
C LEU A 216 9.51 -5.52 -8.12
N TYR A 217 8.32 -5.71 -8.71
CA TYR A 217 8.12 -5.65 -10.17
C TYR A 217 8.46 -4.28 -10.77
N GLN A 218 8.54 -3.22 -9.95
CA GLN A 218 8.95 -1.89 -10.37
C GLN A 218 10.48 -1.71 -10.33
N GLY A 219 11.21 -2.65 -9.73
CA GLY A 219 12.63 -2.57 -9.41
C GLY A 219 12.94 -2.62 -7.92
N LEU A 220 14.25 -2.61 -7.61
CA LEU A 220 14.75 -2.62 -6.23
C LEU A 220 14.38 -1.33 -5.49
N GLY A 221 14.42 -0.19 -6.18
CA GLY A 221 13.96 1.09 -5.63
C GLY A 221 12.47 1.06 -5.33
N GLY A 222 11.64 0.54 -6.24
CA GLY A 222 10.20 0.39 -6.01
C GLY A 222 9.88 -0.43 -4.75
N GLY A 223 10.57 -1.57 -4.57
CA GLY A 223 10.46 -2.37 -3.35
C GLY A 223 10.94 -1.64 -2.09
N LEU A 224 12.12 -1.03 -2.12
CA LEU A 224 12.69 -0.34 -0.95
C LEU A 224 11.88 0.89 -0.52
N GLY A 225 11.44 1.70 -1.48
CA GLY A 225 10.56 2.85 -1.20
C GLY A 225 9.28 2.43 -0.48
N ASN A 226 8.72 1.28 -0.88
CA ASN A 226 7.52 0.71 -0.27
C ASN A 226 7.76 0.09 1.11
N ILE A 227 8.94 -0.47 1.38
CA ILE A 227 9.36 -0.83 2.75
C ILE A 227 9.38 0.41 3.63
N LEU A 228 10.03 1.50 3.17
CA LEU A 228 10.15 2.75 3.94
C LEU A 228 8.77 3.36 4.23
N MET A 229 7.91 3.45 3.22
CA MET A 229 6.52 3.91 3.38
C MET A 229 5.76 3.02 4.37
N GLY A 230 5.88 1.68 4.25
CA GLY A 230 5.26 0.72 5.17
C GLY A 230 5.72 0.89 6.62
N LEU A 231 7.01 1.13 6.84
CA LEU A 231 7.56 1.42 8.18
C LEU A 231 6.98 2.71 8.77
N ILE A 232 6.93 3.79 7.98
CA ILE A 232 6.39 5.09 8.42
C ILE A 232 4.89 4.97 8.75
N PHE A 233 4.12 4.41 7.83
CA PHE A 233 2.67 4.25 7.96
C PHE A 233 2.32 3.30 9.09
N GLY A 234 2.89 2.09 9.10
CA GLY A 234 2.62 1.12 10.15
C GLY A 234 2.99 1.67 11.52
N ARG A 235 4.12 2.39 11.65
CA ARG A 235 4.49 3.04 12.91
C ARG A 235 3.51 4.15 13.30
N TYR A 236 3.10 4.99 12.35
CA TYR A 236 2.09 6.02 12.60
C TYR A 236 0.78 5.39 13.12
N TRP A 237 0.33 4.29 12.51
CA TRP A 237 -0.86 3.58 12.94
C TRP A 237 -0.70 2.92 14.31
N GLN A 238 0.43 2.25 14.59
CA GLN A 238 0.71 1.68 15.92
C GLN A 238 0.65 2.71 17.04
N ARG A 239 1.05 3.95 16.75
CA ARG A 239 1.14 5.04 17.71
C ARG A 239 -0.16 5.80 17.91
N THR A 240 -0.94 5.95 16.84
CA THR A 240 -2.13 6.81 16.85
C THR A 240 -3.44 6.02 16.82
N GLY A 241 -3.42 4.78 16.35
CA GLY A 241 -4.61 3.99 16.04
C GLY A 241 -5.48 4.59 14.93
N LYS A 242 -4.95 5.55 14.14
CA LYS A 242 -5.70 6.27 13.11
C LYS A 242 -5.32 5.77 11.72
N LEU A 243 -6.24 5.09 11.03
CA LEU A 243 -6.00 4.58 9.67
C LEU A 243 -6.35 5.57 8.55
N TRP A 244 -7.34 6.45 8.75
CA TRP A 244 -7.72 7.46 7.75
C TRP A 244 -6.56 8.31 7.21
N PRO A 245 -5.63 8.84 8.03
CA PRO A 245 -4.48 9.56 7.53
C PRO A 245 -3.65 8.77 6.52
N LEU A 246 -3.46 7.45 6.74
CA LEU A 246 -2.69 6.59 5.84
C LEU A 246 -3.43 6.39 4.52
N VAL A 247 -4.73 6.07 4.58
CA VAL A 247 -5.57 5.85 3.39
C VAL A 247 -5.59 7.12 2.53
N ILE A 248 -5.80 8.29 3.16
CA ILE A 248 -5.80 9.58 2.47
C ILE A 248 -4.42 9.87 1.87
N ALA A 249 -3.35 9.65 2.65
CA ALA A 249 -1.99 9.92 2.18
C ALA A 249 -1.64 9.06 0.96
N HIS A 250 -1.90 7.76 1.04
CA HIS A 250 -1.67 6.81 -0.05
C HIS A 250 -2.51 7.18 -1.27
N ALA A 251 -3.83 7.39 -1.10
CA ALA A 251 -4.70 7.77 -2.20
C ALA A 251 -4.25 9.06 -2.89
N LEU A 252 -3.75 10.04 -2.15
CA LEU A 252 -3.23 11.29 -2.71
C LEU A 252 -1.93 11.07 -3.48
N ILE A 253 -1.00 10.26 -2.96
CA ILE A 253 0.25 9.92 -3.65
C ILE A 253 -0.07 9.23 -4.98
N ASP A 254 -0.93 8.21 -4.95
CA ASP A 254 -1.37 7.47 -6.13
C ASP A 254 -2.12 8.37 -7.11
N ALA A 255 -3.09 9.15 -6.65
CA ALA A 255 -3.86 10.04 -7.52
C ALA A 255 -2.98 11.09 -8.20
N VAL A 256 -2.04 11.70 -7.47
CA VAL A 256 -1.08 12.66 -8.04
C VAL A 256 -0.18 11.98 -9.07
N ALA A 257 0.33 10.77 -8.79
CA ALA A 257 1.14 10.03 -9.75
C ALA A 257 0.32 9.65 -11.00
N PHE A 258 -0.88 9.12 -10.83
CA PHE A 258 -1.71 8.61 -11.92
C PHE A 258 -2.26 9.74 -12.79
N VAL A 259 -2.91 10.73 -12.17
CA VAL A 259 -3.52 11.87 -12.88
C VAL A 259 -2.46 12.85 -13.36
N GLY A 260 -1.44 13.14 -12.54
CA GLY A 260 -0.35 14.04 -12.91
C GLY A 260 0.41 13.53 -14.14
N TYR A 261 0.77 12.24 -14.15
CA TYR A 261 1.38 11.62 -15.33
C TYR A 261 0.44 11.65 -16.54
N ALA A 262 -0.83 11.26 -16.36
CA ALA A 262 -1.84 11.26 -17.40
C ALA A 262 -2.05 12.63 -18.09
N LEU A 263 -1.82 13.74 -17.38
CA LEU A 263 -1.97 15.12 -17.89
C LEU A 263 -0.65 15.72 -18.40
N LEU A 264 0.50 15.36 -17.80
CA LEU A 264 1.78 16.02 -18.02
C LEU A 264 2.75 15.23 -18.89
N ARG A 265 2.48 13.94 -19.13
CA ARG A 265 3.27 13.15 -20.08
C ARG A 265 3.27 13.84 -21.45
N GLY A 266 4.44 13.92 -22.08
CA GLY A 266 4.64 14.63 -23.35
C GLY A 266 4.80 16.15 -23.23
N HIS A 267 4.54 16.73 -22.06
CA HIS A 267 4.79 18.15 -21.77
C HIS A 267 6.07 18.36 -20.93
N LEU A 268 6.48 17.36 -20.16
CA LEU A 268 7.67 17.39 -19.31
C LEU A 268 8.72 16.41 -19.83
N SER A 269 9.89 16.90 -20.24
CA SER A 269 10.97 16.09 -20.83
C SER A 269 11.63 15.11 -19.86
N TRP A 270 11.41 15.28 -18.56
CA TRP A 270 11.95 14.41 -17.51
C TRP A 270 10.96 13.32 -17.07
N LEU A 271 9.69 13.42 -17.47
CA LEU A 271 8.74 12.33 -17.29
C LEU A 271 8.96 11.31 -18.42
N PRO A 272 9.23 10.03 -18.10
CA PRO A 272 9.41 9.01 -19.11
C PRO A 272 8.09 8.59 -19.82
#